data_AF-A0A3D9XMT9-F1
#
_entry.id   AF-A0A3D9XMT9-F1
#
_cell.length_a   1.000
_cell.length_b   1.000
_cell.length_c   1.000
_cell.angle_alpha   90.00
_cell.angle_beta   90.00
_cell.angle_gamma   90.00
#
_symmetry.space_group_name_H-M   'P 1'
#
loop_
_entity.id
_entity.type
_entity.pdbx_description
1 polymer ?
#
loop_
_entity_poly.entity_id
_entity_poly.type
_entity_poly.pdbx_seq_one_letter_code
_entity_poly.pdbx_strand_id
1 'polypeptide(L)' 'MTLTASVRVEDGHAVIRIPLAEVHGLRVALAECPCRAPKSFETQGIRQRLATALGRLQAAADSPSTHRRA' A
#
# COMPACT_ATOMS: atom_id res chain seq x y z
N MET A 1 -13.37 17.74 -5.22
CA MET A 1 -13.29 16.28 -5.46
C MET A 1 -12.17 15.74 -4.60
N THR A 2 -12.48 14.89 -3.62
CA THR A 2 -11.46 14.27 -2.78
C THR A 2 -10.93 13.03 -3.50
N LEU A 3 -9.66 13.05 -3.91
CA LEU A 3 -9.01 11.88 -4.48
C LEU A 3 -8.58 10.96 -3.33
N THR A 4 -9.04 9.71 -3.34
CA THR A 4 -8.75 8.74 -2.28
C THR A 4 -7.79 7.67 -2.77
N ALA A 5 -6.82 7.30 -1.93
CA ALA A 5 -5.92 6.19 -2.21
C ALA A 5 -6.64 4.82 -2.15
N SER A 6 -6.22 3.86 -2.97
CA SER A 6 -6.77 2.49 -2.98
C SER A 6 -5.73 1.46 -3.39
N VAL A 7 -5.96 0.21 -2.98
CA VAL A 7 -5.17 -0.96 -3.37
C VAL A 7 -6.11 -2.05 -3.90
N ARG A 8 -5.69 -2.76 -4.95
CA ARG A 8 -6.48 -3.85 -5.55
C ARG A 8 -5.58 -4.89 -6.23
N VAL A 9 -6.10 -6.07 -6.47
CA VAL A 9 -5.43 -7.10 -7.31
C VAL A 9 -5.92 -6.92 -8.75
N GLU A 10 -5.00 -6.93 -9.71
CA GLU A 10 -5.27 -6.83 -11.14
C GLU A 10 -4.26 -7.72 -11.87
N ASP A 11 -4.74 -8.67 -12.67
CA ASP A 11 -3.89 -9.62 -13.42
C ASP A 11 -2.82 -10.32 -12.58
N GLY A 12 -3.13 -10.68 -11.33
CA GLY A 12 -2.18 -11.28 -10.39
C GLY A 12 -1.16 -10.31 -9.78
N HIS A 13 -1.32 -9.00 -10.02
CA HIS A 13 -0.45 -7.94 -9.50
C HIS A 13 -1.18 -7.09 -8.46
N ALA A 14 -0.45 -6.60 -7.47
CA ALA A 14 -0.96 -5.56 -6.58
C ALA A 14 -0.86 -4.20 -7.27
N VAL A 15 -1.99 -3.52 -7.46
CA VAL A 15 -2.08 -2.18 -8.04
C VAL A 15 -2.41 -1.17 -6.94
N ILE A 16 -1.54 -0.19 -6.77
CA ILE A 16 -1.69 0.90 -5.81
C ILE A 16 -2.05 2.18 -6.57
N ARG A 17 -3.19 2.78 -6.24
CA ARG A 17 -3.60 4.09 -6.75
C ARG A 17 -3.49 5.10 -5.64
N ILE A 18 -2.74 6.17 -5.88
CA ILE A 18 -2.60 7.30 -4.94
C ILE A 18 -2.80 8.62 -5.68
N PRO A 19 -3.29 9.68 -5.00
CA PRO A 19 -3.30 11.02 -5.55
C PRO A 19 -1.88 11.48 -5.92
N LEU A 20 -1.72 12.17 -7.05
CA LEU A 20 -0.40 12.65 -7.49
C LEU A 20 0.28 13.55 -6.43
N ALA A 21 -0.51 14.30 -5.66
CA ALA A 21 -0.01 15.14 -4.56
C ALA A 21 0.69 14.33 -3.45
N GLU A 22 0.34 13.05 -3.28
CA GLU A 22 0.91 12.18 -2.24
C GLU A 22 2.15 11.40 -2.69
N VAL A 23 2.44 11.39 -4.00
CA VAL A 23 3.57 10.63 -4.58
C VAL A 23 4.90 11.02 -3.95
N HIS A 24 5.12 12.30 -3.69
CA HIS A 24 6.34 12.76 -3.04
C HIS A 24 6.51 12.16 -1.65
N GLY A 25 5.44 12.19 -0.83
CA GLY A 25 5.44 11.64 0.51
C GLY A 25 5.73 10.13 0.51
N LEU A 26 5.09 9.39 -0.41
CA LEU A 26 5.34 7.96 -0.55
C LEU A 26 6.79 7.67 -0.99
N ARG A 27 7.33 8.42 -1.94
CA ARG A 27 8.72 8.27 -2.41
C ARG A 27 9.72 8.49 -1.28
N VAL A 28 9.57 9.56 -0.51
CA VAL A 28 10.41 9.83 0.66
C VAL A 28 10.26 8.71 1.69
N ALA A 29 9.02 8.25 1.90
CA ALA A 29 8.76 7.21 2.87
C ALA A 29 9.38 5.87 2.48
N LEU A 30 9.49 5.53 1.20
CA LEU A 30 10.06 4.26 0.73
C LEU A 30 11.59 4.30 0.53
N ALA A 31 12.19 5.49 0.48
CA ALA A 31 13.64 5.62 0.33
C ALA A 31 14.39 4.81 1.39
N GLU A 32 15.49 4.18 0.98
CA GLU A 32 16.41 3.50 1.89
C GLU A 32 16.94 4.53 2.90
N CYS A 33 16.72 4.29 4.21
CA CYS A 33 17.43 5.07 5.21
C CYS A 33 18.69 4.30 5.62
N PRO A 34 19.88 4.93 5.60
CA PRO A 34 21.07 4.37 6.25
C PRO A 34 20.88 4.24 7.77
N CYS A 35 19.87 4.91 8.31
CA CYS A 35 19.44 4.82 9.68
C CYS A 35 18.44 3.66 9.89
N ARG A 36 18.63 2.84 10.93
CA ARG A 36 17.69 1.74 11.29
C ARG A 36 16.30 2.23 11.72
N ALA A 37 16.13 3.54 11.96
CA ALA A 37 14.90 4.16 12.44
C ALA A 37 14.27 5.04 11.35
N PRO A 38 12.93 5.19 11.29
CA PRO A 38 12.30 6.13 10.37
C PRO A 38 12.76 7.56 10.65
N LYS A 39 13.11 8.31 9.59
CA LYS A 39 13.60 9.70 9.69
C LYS A 39 12.56 10.66 10.32
N SER A 40 11.27 10.32 10.25
CA SER A 40 10.17 11.09 10.85
C SER A 40 8.95 10.22 11.17
N PHE A 41 8.12 10.67 12.12
CA PHE A 41 6.84 10.04 12.47
C PHE A 41 5.88 9.96 11.27
N GLU A 42 5.87 10.98 10.40
CA GLU A 42 5.07 10.99 9.17
C GLU A 42 5.48 9.86 8.20
N THR A 43 6.78 9.62 8.05
CA THR A 43 7.31 8.52 7.22
C THR A 43 6.90 7.17 7.79
N GLN A 44 6.95 7.01 9.11
CA GLN A 44 6.50 5.80 9.79
C GLN A 44 5.01 5.54 9.57
N GLY A 45 4.18 6.58 9.67
CA GLY A 45 2.74 6.48 9.42
C GLY A 45 2.42 6.02 8.00
N ILE A 46 3.12 6.55 7.00
CA ILE A 46 2.96 6.13 5.59
C ILE A 46 3.35 4.66 5.41
N ARG A 47 4.51 4.24 5.95
CA ARG A 47 4.97 2.84 5.88
C ARG A 47 3.98 1.88 6.54
N GLN A 48 3.46 2.24 7.71
CA GLN A 48 2.53 1.39 8.44
C GLN A 48 1.19 1.23 7.71
N ARG A 49 0.62 2.32 7.19
CA ARG A 49 -0.60 2.25 6.38
C ARG A 49 -0.41 1.39 5.13
N LEU A 50 0.71 1.55 4.44
CA LEU A 50 1.04 0.75 3.27
C LEU A 50 1.20 -0.74 3.62
N ALA A 51 1.95 -1.06 4.67
CA ALA A 51 2.14 -2.45 5.12
C ALA A 51 0.81 -3.12 5.49
N THR A 52 -0.08 -2.41 6.21
CA THR A 52 -1.42 -2.93 6.53
C THR A 52 -2.27 -3.15 5.27
N ALA A 53 -2.25 -2.22 4.32
CA ALA A 53 -3.02 -2.33 3.08
C ALA A 53 -2.55 -3.53 2.24
N LEU A 54 -1.23 -3.71 2.10
CA LEU A 54 -0.66 -4.84 1.38
C LEU A 54 -0.91 -6.18 2.10
N GLY A 55 -0.80 -6.23 3.42
CA GLY A 55 -1.10 -7.46 4.18
C GLY A 55 -2.56 -7.90 4.03
N ARG A 56 -3.50 -6.94 4.02
CA ARG A 56 -4.93 -7.24 3.74
C ARG A 56 -5.13 -7.77 2.32
N LEU A 57 -4.43 -7.18 1.35
CA LEU A 57 -4.52 -7.56 -0.05
C LEU A 57 -3.92 -8.95 -0.31
N GLN A 58 -2.80 -9.25 0.34
CA GLN A 58 -2.21 -10.59 0.32
C GLN A 58 -3.15 -11.61 0.97
N ALA A 59 -3.72 -11.33 2.14
CA ALA A 59 -4.70 -12.23 2.76
C ALA A 59 -5.94 -12.47 1.88
N ALA A 60 -6.39 -11.44 1.16
CA ALA A 60 -7.48 -11.55 0.20
C ALA A 60 -7.08 -12.35 -1.06
N ALA A 61 -5.81 -12.31 -1.47
CA ALA A 61 -5.28 -13.08 -2.60
C ALA A 61 -4.97 -14.55 -2.24
N ASP A 62 -4.47 -14.80 -1.02
CA ASP A 62 -4.14 -16.13 -0.49
C ASP A 62 -5.38 -16.89 -0.02
N SER A 63 -6.47 -16.18 0.29
CA SER A 63 -7.75 -16.83 0.51
C SER A 63 -8.12 -17.55 -0.79
N PRO A 64 -8.18 -18.89 -0.80
CA PRO A 64 -8.53 -19.63 -1.99
C PRO A 64 -9.89 -19.10 -2.41
N SER A 65 -9.93 -18.58 -3.64
CA SER A 65 -11.15 -18.17 -4.30
C SER A 65 -12.29 -19.10 -3.89
N THR A 66 -13.28 -18.52 -3.22
CA THR A 66 -14.70 -18.82 -3.37
C THR A 66 -15.01 -18.80 -4.87
N HIS A 67 -14.52 -19.81 -5.55
CA HIS A 67 -14.74 -20.17 -6.94
C HIS A 67 -16.01 -21.01 -6.92
N ARG A 68 -17.11 -20.40 -6.49
CA ARG A 68 -18.45 -20.95 -6.71
C ARG A 68 -19.45 -19.80 -6.81
N ARG A 69 -19.39 -19.09 -7.93
CA ARG A 69 -20.58 -18.47 -8.54
C ARG A 69 -21.30 -19.57 -9.33
N ALA A 70 -22.53 -19.89 -8.96
CA ALA A 70 -23.63 -20.32 -9.82
C ALA A 70 -24.89 -20.40 -8.97
#